data_AF-A0A961CF60-F1
#
_entry.id   AF-A0A961CF60-F1
#
_cell.length_a   1.000
_cell.length_b   1.000
_cell.length_c   1.000
_cell.angle_alpha   90.00
_cell.angle_beta   90.00
_cell.angle_gamma   90.00
#
_symmetry.space_group_name_H-M   'P 1'
#
loop_
_entity.id
_entity.type
_entity.pdbx_description
1 polymer ?
#
loop_
_entity_poly.entity_id
_entity_poly.type
_entity_poly.pdbx_seq_one_letter_code
_entity_poly.pdbx_strand_id
1 'polypeptide(L)'
;TRNDYLTGVFNGDTGLVVDVDGRPAVALPTATGVRHLAPAQLANVDTWWAMTIHKSQGSEFDHAVVALPSVASPILTRELLYTAVTRGRHRVSVVATAEALRHAIAHPVARASGLGARLWPGS
;
A
#
# COMPACT_ATOMS: atom_id res chain seq x y z
N THR A 1 9.82 -11.32 -0.64
CA THR A 1 11.01 -10.91 0.12
C THR A 1 11.12 -11.68 1.44
N ARG A 2 12.32 -11.79 2.04
CA ARG A 2 12.61 -12.47 3.33
C ARG A 2 13.39 -11.49 4.23
N ASN A 3 13.14 -11.50 5.54
CA ASN A 3 13.89 -10.69 6.52
C ASN A 3 15.39 -11.01 6.44
N ASP A 4 16.21 -9.97 6.38
CA ASP A 4 17.67 -10.06 6.42
C ASP A 4 18.18 -9.31 7.66
N TYR A 5 18.60 -10.09 8.66
CA TYR A 5 19.09 -9.58 9.93
C TYR A 5 20.52 -9.01 9.84
N LEU A 6 21.28 -9.34 8.79
CA LEU A 6 22.62 -8.79 8.58
C LEU A 6 22.56 -7.35 8.07
N THR A 7 21.59 -7.07 7.19
CA THR A 7 21.35 -5.71 6.68
C THR A 7 20.32 -4.94 7.50
N GLY A 8 19.60 -5.63 8.40
CA GLY A 8 18.51 -5.07 9.18
C GLY A 8 17.34 -4.61 8.31
N VAL A 9 17.13 -5.29 7.18
CA VAL A 9 16.04 -5.04 6.23
C VAL A 9 14.97 -6.10 6.42
N PHE A 10 13.74 -5.64 6.63
CA PHE A 10 12.60 -6.50 6.92
C PHE A 10 11.61 -6.53 5.76
N ASN A 11 10.78 -7.57 5.75
CA ASN A 11 9.69 -7.68 4.80
C ASN A 11 8.70 -6.52 4.97
N GLY A 12 8.61 -5.69 3.94
CA GLY A 12 7.77 -4.50 3.93
C GLY A 12 8.55 -3.19 3.92
N ASP A 13 9.87 -3.23 4.19
CA ASP A 13 10.71 -2.05 4.04
C ASP A 13 10.76 -1.60 2.58
N THR A 14 10.64 -0.29 2.37
CA THR A 14 10.73 0.36 1.07
C THR A 14 11.90 1.34 1.10
N GLY A 15 12.73 1.30 0.05
CA GLY A 15 13.88 2.19 -0.08
C GLY A 15 13.94 2.82 -1.47
N LEU A 16 14.63 3.96 -1.57
CA LEU A 16 14.87 4.66 -2.83
C LEU A 16 16.30 4.43 -3.27
N VAL A 17 16.50 4.11 -4.55
CA VAL A 17 17.85 4.12 -5.13
C VAL A 17 18.21 5.58 -5.41
N VAL A 18 19.30 6.04 -4.82
CA VAL A 18 19.83 7.40 -4.92
C VAL A 18 21.31 7.37 -5.30
N ASP A 19 21.82 8.47 -5.84
CA ASP A 19 23.25 8.67 -6.02
C ASP A 19 23.82 9.31 -4.75
N VAL A 20 24.88 8.71 -4.21
CA VAL A 20 25.67 9.28 -3.10
C VAL A 20 27.12 9.32 -3.56
N ASP A 21 27.63 10.52 -3.82
CA ASP A 21 29.00 10.79 -4.27
C ASP A 21 29.41 9.97 -5.51
N GLY A 22 28.52 9.85 -6.50
CA GLY A 22 28.76 9.13 -7.74
C GLY A 22 28.66 7.61 -7.62
N ARG A 23 28.08 7.10 -6.53
CA ARG A 23 27.84 5.67 -6.30
C ARG A 23 26.36 5.43 -6.00
N PRO A 24 25.74 4.40 -6.60
CA PRO A 24 24.36 4.05 -6.29
C PRO A 24 24.27 3.48 -4.86
N ALA A 25 23.35 4.04 -4.09
CA ALA A 25 23.00 3.58 -2.76
C ALA A 25 21.49 3.45 -2.62
N VAL A 26 21.03 2.51 -1.80
CA VAL A 26 19.62 2.39 -1.40
C VAL A 26 19.44 3.14 -0.09
N ALA A 27 18.72 4.25 -0.14
CA ALA A 27 18.29 5.04 1.01
C ALA A 27 17.06 4.39 1.64
N LEU A 28 17.23 3.86 2.85
CA LEU A 28 16.18 3.26 3.67
C LEU A 28 15.85 4.17 4.84
N PRO A 29 14.60 4.63 4.99
CA PRO A 29 14.19 5.40 6.16
C PRO A 29 14.25 4.52 7.42
N THR A 30 14.74 5.10 8.52
CA THR A 30 14.77 4.50 9.85
C THR A 30 14.11 5.43 10.85
N ALA A 31 13.88 4.97 12.09
CA ALA A 31 13.32 5.81 13.15
C ALA A 31 14.19 7.04 13.49
N THR A 32 15.48 7.03 13.16
CA THR A 32 16.45 8.07 13.52
C THR A 32 17.05 8.79 12.32
N GLY A 33 16.64 8.46 11.08
CA GLY A 33 17.17 9.10 9.88
C GLY A 33 17.10 8.20 8.64
N VAL A 34 18.17 8.22 7.84
CA VAL A 34 18.28 7.43 6.61
C VAL A 34 19.54 6.58 6.68
N ARG A 35 19.38 5.28 6.43
CA ARG A 35 20.50 4.33 6.29
C ARG A 35 20.74 4.08 4.81
N HIS A 36 21.98 4.22 4.38
CA HIS A 36 22.40 3.89 3.01
C HIS A 36 22.99 2.49 2.98
N LEU A 37 22.52 1.66 2.05
CA LEU A 37 23.09 0.34 1.76
C LEU A 37 23.55 0.29 0.31
N ALA A 38 24.65 -0.42 0.04
CA ALA A 38 25.01 -0.72 -1.34
C ALA A 38 23.97 -1.68 -1.94
N PRO A 39 23.51 -1.49 -3.19
CA PRO A 39 22.52 -2.37 -3.81
C PRO A 39 22.90 -3.86 -3.77
N ALA A 40 24.20 -4.16 -3.89
CA ALA A 40 24.73 -5.52 -3.81
C ALA A 40 24.53 -6.21 -2.44
N GLN A 41 24.25 -5.46 -1.37
CA GLN A 41 23.95 -6.02 -0.06
C GLN A 41 22.50 -6.52 0.04
N LEU A 42 21.65 -6.19 -0.93
CA LEU A 42 20.23 -6.55 -0.91
C LEU A 42 20.00 -7.81 -1.75
N ALA A 43 19.93 -8.97 -1.08
CA ALA A 43 19.81 -10.26 -1.76
C ALA A 43 18.40 -10.58 -2.27
N ASN A 44 17.35 -9.87 -1.80
CA ASN A 44 15.95 -10.16 -2.11
C ASN A 44 15.13 -8.88 -2.22
N VAL A 45 15.36 -8.08 -3.25
CA VAL A 45 14.60 -6.86 -3.56
C VAL A 45 13.77 -7.04 -4.80
N ASP A 46 12.52 -6.60 -4.74
CA ASP A 46 11.66 -6.46 -5.90
C ASP A 46 11.54 -4.97 -6.24
N THR A 47 11.80 -4.58 -7.49
CA THR A 47 11.58 -3.20 -7.94
C THR A 47 10.11 -2.99 -8.18
N TRP A 48 9.46 -2.13 -7.38
CA TRP A 48 8.03 -1.86 -7.52
C TRP A 48 7.78 -0.40 -7.90
N TRP A 49 7.17 -0.20 -9.07
CA TRP A 49 6.66 1.09 -9.51
C TRP A 49 5.22 1.36 -9.05
N ALA A 50 4.50 0.29 -8.73
CA ALA A 50 3.15 0.32 -8.21
C ALA A 50 3.00 -0.79 -7.16
N MET A 51 2.13 -0.56 -6.18
CA MET A 51 1.78 -1.55 -5.17
C MET A 51 0.26 -1.68 -5.08
N THR A 52 -0.18 -2.84 -4.58
CA THR A 52 -1.61 -3.01 -4.30
C THR A 52 -2.00 -2.21 -3.07
N ILE A 53 -3.26 -1.79 -2.99
CA ILE A 53 -3.80 -1.06 -1.83
C ILE A 53 -3.58 -1.87 -0.53
N HIS A 54 -3.69 -3.19 -0.60
CA HIS A 54 -3.40 -4.10 0.52
C HIS A 54 -1.95 -4.00 1.01
N LYS A 55 -0.98 -3.90 0.08
CA LYS A 55 0.44 -3.77 0.42
C LYS A 55 0.80 -2.39 0.98
N SER A 56 -0.04 -1.39 0.75
CA SER A 56 0.13 -0.04 1.31
C SER A 56 -0.45 0.15 2.73
N GLN A 57 -1.03 -0.89 3.35
CA GLN A 57 -1.61 -0.78 4.69
C GLN A 57 -0.55 -0.36 5.73
N GLY A 58 -0.85 0.72 6.46
CA GLY A 58 0.06 1.30 7.45
C GLY A 58 1.03 2.34 6.88
N SER A 59 1.13 2.49 5.57
CA SER A 59 1.91 3.53 4.91
C SER A 59 1.05 4.72 4.50
N GLU A 60 1.62 5.92 4.48
CA GLU A 60 1.00 7.14 3.93
C GLU A 60 1.99 7.83 2.98
N PHE A 61 1.46 8.55 2.00
CA PHE A 61 2.23 9.24 0.97
C PHE A 61 1.73 10.69 0.84
N ASP A 62 2.61 11.66 0.58
CA ASP A 62 2.20 13.05 0.38
C ASP A 62 1.20 13.18 -0.79
N HIS A 63 1.47 12.46 -1.89
CA HIS A 63 0.56 12.31 -3.02
C HIS A 63 0.43 10.84 -3.43
N ALA A 64 -0.80 10.31 -3.39
CA ALA A 64 -1.12 8.97 -3.89
C ALA A 64 -1.84 9.02 -5.25
N VAL A 65 -1.42 8.20 -6.20
CA VAL A 65 -2.15 7.96 -7.46
C VAL A 65 -2.78 6.57 -7.41
N VAL A 66 -4.11 6.51 -7.52
CA VAL A 66 -4.90 5.29 -7.34
C VAL A 66 -5.56 4.92 -8.66
N ALA A 67 -5.20 3.78 -9.23
CA ALA A 67 -5.91 3.19 -10.36
C ALA A 67 -6.98 2.22 -9.86
N LEU A 68 -8.26 2.47 -10.15
CA LEU A 68 -9.34 1.55 -9.78
C LEU A 68 -9.51 0.46 -10.83
N PRO A 69 -9.81 -0.78 -10.42
CA PRO A 69 -10.17 -1.84 -11.35
C PRO A 69 -11.55 -1.58 -11.98
N SER A 70 -11.89 -2.37 -13.01
CA SER A 70 -13.20 -2.31 -13.65
C SER A 70 -14.34 -2.76 -12.73
N VAL A 71 -15.58 -2.43 -13.10
CA VAL A 71 -16.81 -2.79 -12.33
C VAL A 71 -17.00 -4.30 -12.16
N ALA A 72 -16.47 -5.12 -13.08
CA ALA A 72 -16.53 -6.58 -12.98
C ALA A 72 -15.63 -7.14 -11.86
N SER A 73 -14.73 -6.32 -11.30
CA SER A 73 -13.80 -6.76 -10.29
C SER A 73 -14.48 -6.88 -8.92
N PRO A 74 -14.47 -8.06 -8.28
CA PRO A 74 -15.13 -8.26 -6.98
C PRO A 74 -14.43 -7.50 -5.85
N ILE A 75 -13.20 -7.04 -6.06
CA ILE A 75 -12.47 -6.22 -5.10
C ILE A 75 -12.86 -4.74 -5.16
N LEU A 76 -13.62 -4.30 -6.17
CA LEU A 76 -14.04 -2.90 -6.30
C LEU A 76 -15.17 -2.56 -5.31
N THR A 77 -14.77 -2.28 -4.09
CA THR A 77 -15.69 -1.96 -2.97
C THR A 77 -15.42 -0.59 -2.38
N ARG A 78 -16.38 -0.10 -1.58
CA ARG A 78 -16.26 1.18 -0.86
C ARG A 78 -15.05 1.20 0.05
N GLU A 79 -14.79 0.10 0.75
CA GLU A 79 -13.68 -0.06 1.69
C GLU A 79 -12.33 -0.08 0.98
N LEU A 80 -12.24 -0.70 -0.21
CA LEU A 80 -11.03 -0.64 -1.02
C LEU A 80 -10.74 0.81 -1.44
N LEU A 81 -11.75 1.51 -1.96
CA LEU A 81 -11.63 2.92 -2.34
C LEU A 81 -11.26 3.81 -1.15
N TYR A 82 -11.95 3.64 -0.02
CA TYR A 82 -11.66 4.39 1.20
C TYR A 82 -10.22 4.17 1.69
N THR A 83 -9.78 2.92 1.71
CA THR A 83 -8.40 2.58 2.12
C THR A 83 -7.39 3.23 1.20
N ALA A 84 -7.64 3.23 -0.12
CA ALA A 84 -6.78 3.86 -1.10
C ALA A 84 -6.72 5.39 -0.94
N VAL A 85 -7.87 6.04 -0.71
CA VAL A 85 -7.95 7.49 -0.49
C VAL A 85 -7.20 7.89 0.77
N THR A 86 -7.34 7.12 1.85
CA THR A 86 -6.62 7.40 3.11
C THR A 86 -5.11 7.15 3.04
N ARG A 87 -4.57 6.63 1.94
CA ARG A 87 -3.12 6.56 1.73
C ARG A 87 -2.50 7.91 1.36
N GLY A 88 -3.27 8.86 0.83
CA GLY A 88 -2.77 10.19 0.46
C GLY A 88 -2.95 11.21 1.58
N ARG A 89 -1.86 11.83 2.02
CA ARG A 89 -1.84 12.81 3.11
C ARG A 89 -2.30 14.20 2.66
N HIS A 90 -1.82 14.66 1.50
CA HIS A 90 -2.12 15.99 0.97
C HIS A 90 -2.89 15.95 -0.35
N ARG A 91 -2.66 14.93 -1.18
CA ARG A 91 -3.33 14.80 -2.48
C ARG A 91 -3.60 13.34 -2.82
N VAL A 92 -4.74 13.11 -3.48
CA VAL A 92 -5.08 11.83 -4.12
C VAL A 92 -5.51 12.11 -5.55
N SER A 93 -4.92 11.41 -6.51
CA SER A 93 -5.40 11.37 -7.90
C SER A 93 -6.00 10.00 -8.17
N VAL A 94 -7.28 9.94 -8.55
CA VAL A 94 -7.97 8.69 -8.87
C VAL A 94 -8.09 8.54 -10.38
N VAL A 95 -7.55 7.45 -10.91
CA VAL A 95 -7.65 7.04 -12.32
C VAL A 95 -8.68 5.94 -12.41
N ALA A 96 -9.89 6.29 -12.86
CA ALA A 96 -11.02 5.38 -12.95
C ALA A 96 -12.05 5.90 -13.95
N THR A 97 -12.94 5.02 -14.41
CA THR A 97 -14.17 5.47 -15.06
C THR A 97 -15.14 6.02 -14.01
N ALA A 98 -16.00 6.96 -14.41
CA ALA A 98 -17.04 7.49 -13.53
C ALA A 98 -18.00 6.38 -13.04
N GLU A 99 -18.20 5.35 -13.86
CA GLU A 99 -18.96 4.16 -13.50
C GLU A 99 -18.28 3.35 -12.40
N ALA A 100 -16.99 3.03 -12.54
CA ALA A 100 -16.24 2.31 -11.52
C ALA A 100 -16.21 3.05 -10.17
N LEU A 101 -16.08 4.37 -10.20
CA LEU A 101 -16.10 5.18 -8.99
C LEU A 101 -17.48 5.12 -8.30
N ARG A 102 -18.58 5.31 -9.06
CA ARG A 102 -19.94 5.19 -8.52
C ARG A 102 -20.23 3.79 -8.00
N HIS A 103 -19.80 2.76 -8.73
CA HIS A 103 -19.93 1.37 -8.32
C HIS A 103 -19.23 1.13 -6.98
N ALA A 104 -17.95 1.51 -6.85
CA ALA A 104 -17.22 1.37 -5.59
C ALA A 104 -17.92 2.08 -4.43
N ILE A 105 -18.41 3.31 -4.64
CA ILE A 105 -19.13 4.06 -3.61
C ILE A 105 -20.43 3.35 -3.21
N ALA A 106 -21.14 2.71 -4.13
CA ALA A 106 -22.42 2.05 -3.85
C ALA A 106 -22.28 0.66 -3.19
N HIS A 107 -21.15 -0.03 -3.36
CA HIS A 107 -20.99 -1.43 -2.97
C HIS A 107 -20.05 -1.62 -1.75
N PRO A 108 -20.59 -1.68 -0.51
CA PRO A 108 -19.80 -2.02 0.67
C PRO A 108 -19.46 -3.51 0.71
N VAL A 109 -18.39 -3.86 1.43
CA VAL A 109 -18.02 -5.24 1.71
C VAL A 109 -19.07 -5.88 2.63
N ALA A 110 -19.75 -6.92 2.15
CA ALA A 110 -20.56 -7.78 3.01
C ALA A 110 -19.64 -8.67 3.86
N ARG A 111 -19.68 -8.51 5.19
CA ARG A 111 -18.95 -9.39 6.13
C ARG A 111 -19.93 -10.28 6.88
N ALA A 112 -20.00 -11.54 6.49
CA ALA A 112 -20.67 -12.57 7.28
C ALA A 112 -19.71 -13.11 8.35
N SER A 113 -19.70 -12.49 9.53
CA SER A 113 -19.13 -13.09 10.72
C SER A 113 -20.27 -13.26 11.72
N GLY A 114 -20.55 -14.48 12.18
CA GLY A 114 -21.64 -14.73 13.14
C GLY A 114 -21.55 -13.97 14.47
N LEU A 115 -20.55 -13.08 14.61
CA LEU A 115 -20.37 -12.14 15.70
C LEU A 115 -21.56 -11.18 15.85
N GLY A 116 -22.15 -10.70 14.75
CA GLY A 116 -23.34 -9.84 14.82
C GLY A 116 -24.49 -10.51 15.57
N ALA A 117 -24.81 -11.75 15.17
CA ALA A 117 -25.84 -12.56 15.82
C ALA A 117 -25.50 -12.94 17.28
N ARG A 118 -24.22 -13.01 17.65
CA ARG A 118 -23.77 -13.31 19.02
C ARG A 118 -23.79 -12.10 19.94
N LEU A 119 -23.45 -10.92 19.42
CA LEU A 119 -23.44 -9.66 20.20
C LEU A 119 -24.83 -9.02 20.27
N TRP A 120 -25.67 -9.25 19.26
CA TRP A 120 -27.07 -8.82 19.21
C TRP A 120 -27.99 -10.01 18.87
N PRO A 121 -28.28 -10.89 19.84
CA PRO A 121 -29.27 -11.95 19.63
C PRO A 121 -30.67 -11.32 19.52
N GLY A 122 -31.32 -11.42 18.35
CA GLY A 122 -32.73 -11.06 18.16
C GLY A 122 -33.04 -9.83 17.30
N SER A 123 -32.08 -9.26 16.57
CA SER A 123 -32.34 -8.32 15.48
C SER A 123 -32.70 -9.01 14.17
#